data_AF-A0A833UM93-F1
#
_entry.id   AF-A0A833UM93-F1
#
_cell.length_a   1.000
_cell.length_b   1.000
_cell.length_c   1.000
_cell.angle_alpha   90.00
_cell.angle_beta   90.00
_cell.angle_gamma   90.00
#
_symmetry.space_group_name_H-M   'P 1'
#
loop_
_entity.id
_entity.type
_entity.pdbx_description
1 polymer ?
#
loop_
_entity_poly.entity_id
_entity_poly.type
_entity_poly.pdbx_seq_one_letter_code
_entity_poly.pdbx_strand_id
1 'polypeptide(L)'
;MQVQEDLDQGIVGAVPIPSDGAGKEEVIAALVANVEAMIKADRKITALKQLQGHIWRTGFETNELEAVVFEDVPEALEKWHALGIKVFYISLSLPILILSSSFLHLPIFCLMLCFFISIV
;
A
#
# COMPACT_ATOMS: atom_id res chain seq x y z
N MET A 1 -10.99 -18.41 -2.93
CA MET A 1 -11.23 -16.95 -3.15
C MET A 1 -11.12 -16.34 -1.78
N GLN A 2 -10.31 -15.29 -1.60
CA GLN A 2 -9.99 -14.78 -0.27
C GLN A 2 -11.24 -14.55 0.60
N VAL A 3 -12.29 -13.93 0.03
CA VAL A 3 -13.55 -13.68 0.74
C VAL A 3 -14.23 -14.97 1.21
N GLN A 4 -14.19 -16.05 0.43
CA GLN A 4 -14.77 -17.33 0.86
C GLN A 4 -13.98 -17.92 2.04
N GLU A 5 -12.66 -17.88 1.97
CA GLU A 5 -11.79 -18.35 3.07
C GLU A 5 -12.01 -17.52 4.34
N ASP A 6 -12.26 -16.22 4.19
CA ASP A 6 -12.53 -15.31 5.30
C ASP A 6 -13.90 -15.57 5.95
N LEU A 7 -14.90 -15.92 5.14
CA LEU A 7 -16.20 -16.38 5.63
C LEU A 7 -16.09 -17.70 6.37
N ASP A 8 -15.33 -18.66 5.81
CA ASP A 8 -15.11 -19.98 6.41
C ASP A 8 -14.34 -19.87 7.75
N GLN A 9 -13.44 -18.88 7.86
CA GLN A 9 -12.70 -18.57 9.08
C GLN A 9 -13.48 -17.69 10.07
N GLY A 10 -14.69 -17.25 9.71
CA GLY A 10 -15.52 -16.41 10.57
C GLY A 10 -14.91 -15.03 10.85
N ILE A 11 -14.18 -14.45 9.89
CA ILE A 11 -13.55 -13.14 10.04
C ILE A 11 -14.64 -12.08 10.22
N VAL A 12 -14.51 -11.29 11.29
CA VAL A 12 -15.46 -10.23 11.63
C VAL A 12 -15.50 -9.18 10.51
N GLY A 13 -16.67 -9.03 9.89
CA GLY A 13 -16.90 -8.06 8.81
C GLY A 13 -16.75 -8.63 7.40
N ALA A 14 -16.40 -9.91 7.23
CA ALA A 14 -16.45 -10.58 5.93
C ALA A 14 -17.91 -10.71 5.48
N VAL A 15 -18.19 -10.36 4.22
CA VAL A 15 -19.53 -10.43 3.62
C VAL A 15 -19.49 -11.25 2.32
N PRO A 16 -20.53 -12.05 2.02
CA PRO A 16 -20.59 -12.79 0.78
C PRO A 16 -20.65 -11.85 -0.41
N ILE A 17 -19.91 -12.20 -1.48
CA ILE A 17 -19.99 -11.47 -2.74
C ILE A 17 -21.31 -11.85 -3.42
N PRO A 18 -22.15 -10.88 -3.80
CA PRO A 18 -23.38 -11.12 -4.55
C PRO A 18 -23.10 -11.85 -5.87
N SER A 19 -24.07 -12.62 -6.37
CA SER A 19 -23.94 -13.34 -7.65
C SER A 19 -23.90 -12.39 -8.85
N ASP A 20 -23.49 -12.91 -10.01
CA ASP A 20 -23.35 -12.14 -11.26
C ASP A 20 -24.64 -11.45 -11.77
N GLY A 21 -25.81 -11.78 -11.18
CA GLY A 21 -27.09 -11.12 -11.44
C GLY A 21 -27.40 -9.92 -10.52
N ALA A 22 -26.55 -9.64 -9.54
CA ALA A 22 -26.66 -8.49 -8.65
C ALA A 22 -26.21 -7.20 -9.34
N GLY A 23 -26.75 -6.07 -8.88
CA GLY A 23 -26.34 -4.75 -9.39
C GLY A 23 -24.85 -4.51 -9.14
N LYS A 24 -24.20 -3.80 -10.07
CA LYS A 24 -22.76 -3.46 -9.97
C LYS A 24 -22.44 -2.75 -8.65
N GLU A 25 -23.35 -1.91 -8.18
CA GLU A 25 -23.26 -1.17 -6.94
C GLU A 25 -23.24 -2.09 -5.71
N GLU A 26 -24.03 -3.17 -5.71
CA GLU A 26 -24.06 -4.14 -4.61
C GLU A 26 -22.76 -4.93 -4.54
N VAL A 27 -22.20 -5.31 -5.69
CA VAL A 27 -20.92 -6.00 -5.78
C VAL A 27 -19.79 -5.09 -5.27
N ILE A 28 -19.78 -3.81 -5.66
CA ILE A 28 -18.80 -2.83 -5.17
C ILE A 28 -18.93 -2.66 -3.66
N ALA A 29 -20.14 -2.49 -3.13
CA ALA A 29 -20.37 -2.32 -1.70
C ALA A 29 -19.88 -3.53 -0.89
N ALA A 30 -20.13 -4.75 -1.38
CA ALA A 30 -19.64 -5.98 -0.76
C ALA A 30 -18.09 -6.08 -0.80
N LEU A 31 -17.47 -5.68 -1.90
CA LEU A 31 -16.01 -5.64 -2.01
C LEU A 31 -15.40 -4.62 -1.04
N VAL A 32 -15.97 -3.42 -0.93
CA VAL A 32 -15.52 -2.38 0.00
C VAL A 32 -15.60 -2.88 1.44
N ALA A 33 -16.73 -3.46 1.84
CA ALA A 33 -16.91 -3.99 3.20
C ALA A 33 -15.85 -5.07 3.53
N ASN A 34 -15.56 -5.98 2.60
CA ASN A 34 -14.52 -6.98 2.78
C ASN A 34 -13.13 -6.36 2.89
N VAL A 35 -12.80 -5.37 2.04
CA VAL A 35 -11.51 -4.67 2.10
C VAL A 35 -11.33 -3.96 3.44
N GLU A 36 -12.35 -3.25 3.92
CA GLU A 36 -12.33 -2.58 5.23
C GLU A 36 -12.15 -3.59 6.37
N ALA A 37 -12.83 -4.73 6.32
CA ALA A 37 -12.68 -5.79 7.32
C ALA A 37 -11.25 -6.35 7.33
N MET A 38 -10.66 -6.60 6.16
CA MET A 38 -9.28 -7.08 6.02
C MET A 38 -8.26 -6.07 6.56
N ILE A 39 -8.48 -4.77 6.33
CA ILE A 39 -7.64 -3.69 6.86
C ILE A 39 -7.77 -3.61 8.39
N LYS A 40 -9.00 -3.64 8.92
CA LYS A 40 -9.26 -3.59 10.36
C LYS A 40 -8.62 -4.76 11.12
N ALA A 41 -8.54 -5.91 10.47
CA ALA A 41 -7.91 -7.11 11.01
C ALA A 41 -6.38 -7.19 10.77
N ASP A 42 -5.75 -6.13 10.25
CA ASP A 42 -4.32 -6.06 9.90
C ASP A 42 -3.83 -7.26 9.07
N ARG A 43 -4.65 -7.72 8.12
CA ARG A 43 -4.35 -8.94 7.38
C ARG A 43 -3.36 -8.66 6.25
N LYS A 44 -2.26 -9.43 6.25
CA LYS A 44 -1.16 -9.28 5.29
C LYS A 44 -1.40 -10.07 4.00
N ILE A 45 -2.48 -9.78 3.30
CA ILE A 45 -2.93 -10.52 2.10
C ILE A 45 -2.32 -9.90 0.84
N THR A 46 -1.87 -10.74 -0.10
CA THR A 46 -1.28 -10.29 -1.37
C THR A 46 -2.25 -9.46 -2.21
N ALA A 47 -3.50 -9.91 -2.38
CA ALA A 47 -4.51 -9.21 -3.17
C ALA A 47 -4.83 -7.81 -2.61
N LEU A 48 -4.94 -7.68 -1.28
CA LEU A 48 -5.16 -6.39 -0.61
C LEU A 48 -3.99 -5.44 -0.87
N LYS A 49 -2.75 -5.93 -0.75
CA LYS A 49 -1.54 -5.13 -1.00
C LYS A 49 -1.42 -4.70 -2.47
N GLN A 50 -1.82 -5.54 -3.41
CA GLN A 50 -1.89 -5.15 -4.82
C GLN A 50 -2.90 -4.03 -5.06
N LEU A 51 -4.12 -4.14 -4.50
CA LEU A 51 -5.14 -3.11 -4.60
C LEU A 51 -4.65 -1.78 -3.99
N GLN A 52 -4.08 -1.81 -2.79
CA GLN A 52 -3.50 -0.63 -2.15
C GLN A 52 -2.39 -0.01 -3.00
N GLY A 53 -1.53 -0.84 -3.62
CA GLY A 53 -0.49 -0.36 -4.53
C GLY A 53 -1.04 0.36 -5.77
N HIS A 54 -2.16 -0.09 -6.34
CA HIS A 54 -2.82 0.58 -7.45
C HIS A 54 -3.45 1.92 -7.04
N ILE A 55 -4.11 1.96 -5.88
CA ILE A 55 -4.71 3.18 -5.33
C ILE A 55 -3.63 4.22 -5.05
N TRP A 56 -2.55 3.83 -4.37
CA TRP A 56 -1.44 4.73 -4.07
C TRP A 56 -0.77 5.25 -5.34
N ARG A 57 -0.47 4.37 -6.31
CA ARG A 57 0.11 4.78 -7.59
C ARG A 57 -0.74 5.89 -8.23
N THR A 58 -2.04 5.67 -8.31
CA THR A 58 -2.96 6.63 -8.91
C THR A 58 -2.92 7.95 -8.15
N GLY A 59 -3.04 7.92 -6.82
CA GLY A 59 -3.05 9.15 -6.01
C GLY A 59 -1.75 9.95 -6.08
N PHE A 60 -0.59 9.29 -6.22
CA PHE A 60 0.68 9.99 -6.42
C PHE A 60 0.85 10.52 -7.85
N GLU A 61 0.42 9.76 -8.86
CA GLU A 61 0.44 10.21 -10.26
C GLU A 61 -0.51 11.39 -10.49
N THR A 62 -1.62 11.46 -9.77
CA THR A 62 -2.59 12.56 -9.83
C THR A 62 -2.26 13.74 -8.90
N ASN A 63 -1.21 13.64 -8.09
CA ASN A 63 -0.88 14.59 -7.00
C ASN A 63 -2.00 14.77 -5.95
N GLU A 64 -2.90 13.80 -5.83
CA GLU A 64 -3.88 13.76 -4.73
C GLU A 64 -3.25 13.28 -3.41
N LEU A 65 -2.13 12.56 -3.51
CA LEU A 65 -1.34 12.09 -2.38
C LEU A 65 0.06 12.68 -2.44
N GLU A 66 0.51 13.25 -1.33
CA GLU A 66 1.87 13.71 -1.12
C GLU A 66 2.51 12.89 0.00
N ALA A 67 3.76 12.49 -0.20
CA ALA A 67 4.50 11.82 0.87
C ALA A 67 5.23 12.86 1.71
N VAL A 68 5.00 12.79 3.01
CA VAL A 68 5.76 13.59 3.96
C VAL A 68 7.07 12.86 4.25
N VAL A 69 8.15 13.61 4.13
CA VAL A 69 9.53 13.21 4.41
C VAL A 69 10.00 14.08 5.57
N PHE A 70 10.79 13.54 6.50
CA PHE A 70 11.44 14.39 7.50
C PHE A 70 12.44 15.34 6.83
N GLU A 71 12.56 16.57 7.33
CA GLU A 71 13.34 17.63 6.69
C GLU A 71 14.83 17.31 6.53
N ASP A 72 15.37 16.42 7.37
CA ASP A 72 16.77 15.99 7.40
C ASP A 72 17.10 14.89 6.38
N VAL A 73 16.09 14.14 5.93
CA VAL A 73 16.26 12.99 5.04
C VAL A 73 16.74 13.38 3.64
N PRO A 74 16.18 14.41 2.96
CA PRO A 74 16.65 14.81 1.63
C PRO A 74 18.11 15.24 1.65
N GLU A 75 18.51 16.01 2.67
CA GLU A 75 19.88 16.49 2.83
C GLU A 75 20.86 15.33 3.04
N ALA A 76 20.48 14.34 3.85
CA ALA A 76 21.29 13.15 4.07
C ALA A 76 21.45 12.31 2.79
N LEU A 77 20.36 12.13 2.03
CA LEU A 77 20.38 11.37 0.78
C LEU A 77 21.25 12.03 -0.29
N GLU A 78 21.17 13.36 -0.43
CA GLU A 78 22.01 14.12 -1.37
C GLU A 78 23.50 13.98 -1.02
N LYS A 79 23.85 14.07 0.27
CA LYS A 79 25.23 13.89 0.74
C LYS A 79 25.75 12.49 0.42
N TRP A 80 24.96 11.45 0.68
CA TRP A 80 25.39 10.07 0.39
C TRP A 80 25.53 9.80 -1.09
N HIS A 81 24.65 10.38 -1.93
CA HIS A 81 24.76 10.29 -3.37
C HIS A 81 26.02 11.00 -3.89
N ALA A 82 26.32 12.20 -3.37
CA ALA A 82 27.54 12.94 -3.72
C ALA A 82 28.83 12.19 -3.32
N LEU A 83 28.76 11.36 -2.28
CA LEU A 83 29.85 10.50 -1.83
C LEU A 83 29.94 9.17 -2.61
N GLY A 84 29.08 8.94 -3.60
CA GLY A 84 29.04 7.70 -4.38
C GLY A 84 28.52 6.48 -3.58
N ILE A 85 27.88 6.70 -2.44
CA ILE A 85 27.33 5.65 -1.59
C ILE A 85 25.98 5.22 -2.18
N LYS A 86 25.86 3.94 -2.51
CA LYS A 86 24.57 3.35 -2.93
C LYS A 86 23.65 3.23 -1.73
N VAL A 87 22.57 4.00 -1.72
CA VAL A 87 21.52 3.91 -0.71
C VAL A 87 20.53 2.81 -1.09
N PHE A 88 20.28 1.89 -0.17
CA PHE A 88 19.26 0.85 -0.32
C PHE A 88 18.16 1.07 0.71
N TYR A 89 16.91 0.96 0.26
CA TYR A 89 15.74 1.02 1.13
C TYR A 89 15.25 -0.40 1.41
N ILE A 90 15.02 -0.71 2.68
CA ILE A 90 14.44 -1.98 3.11
C ILE A 90 13.17 -1.68 3.87
N SER A 91 12.05 -2.27 3.44
CA SER A 91 10.78 -2.20 4.15
C SER A 91 10.15 -3.57 4.29
N LEU A 92 9.43 -3.75 5.40
CA LEU A 92 8.73 -4.97 5.77
C LEU A 92 7.38 -5.13 5.06
N SER A 93 6.88 -4.06 4.43
CA SER A 93 5.69 -4.09 3.59
C SER A 93 6.09 -4.39 2.14
N LEU A 94 5.40 -5.36 1.51
CA LEU A 94 5.80 -6.00 0.22
C LEU A 94 6.38 -5.00 -0.81
N PRO A 95 7.42 -5.41 -1.56
CA PRO A 95 8.10 -4.58 -2.56
C PRO A 95 7.31 -4.58 -3.88
N ILE A 96 6.06 -4.13 -3.90
CA ILE A 96 5.24 -4.17 -5.12
C ILE A 96 5.60 -3.08 -6.14
N LEU A 97 6.43 -2.10 -5.77
CA LEU A 97 6.81 -0.98 -6.67
C LEU A 97 8.32 -0.85 -6.95
N ILE A 98 9.17 -1.77 -6.48
CA ILE A 98 10.64 -1.58 -6.53
C ILE A 98 11.25 -1.95 -7.90
N LEU A 99 10.52 -2.57 -8.83
CA LEU A 99 11.10 -3.13 -10.08
C LEU A 99 10.93 -2.28 -11.34
N SER A 100 10.59 -1.00 -11.24
CA SER A 100 10.61 -0.09 -12.39
C SER A 100 11.61 1.04 -12.16
N SER A 101 12.75 0.97 -12.85
CA SER A 101 13.83 1.97 -12.85
C SER A 101 13.40 3.39 -13.26
N SER A 102 12.12 3.60 -13.61
CA SER A 102 11.58 4.90 -14.02
C SER A 102 11.02 5.74 -12.86
N PHE A 103 11.00 5.21 -11.63
CA PHE A 103 10.31 5.85 -10.50
C PHE A 103 11.23 6.56 -9.50
N LEU A 104 12.51 6.75 -9.82
CA LEU A 104 13.46 7.47 -8.95
C LEU A 104 13.07 8.94 -8.67
N HIS A 105 12.04 9.48 -9.33
CA HIS A 105 11.71 10.90 -9.31
C HIS A 105 10.38 11.26 -8.64
N LEU A 106 9.58 10.29 -8.21
CA LEU A 106 8.32 10.57 -7.52
C LEU A 106 8.46 10.44 -5.99
N PRO A 107 7.80 11.30 -5.20
CA PRO A 107 7.82 11.27 -3.74
C PRO A 107 7.12 10.03 -3.14
N ILE A 108 6.70 9.04 -3.96
CA ILE A 108 6.07 7.77 -3.55
C ILE A 108 6.85 7.04 -2.44
N PHE A 109 8.16 7.28 -2.32
CA PHE A 109 9.07 6.43 -1.54
C PHE A 109 9.29 6.82 -0.08
N CYS A 110 8.75 7.95 0.40
CA CYS A 110 9.08 8.41 1.75
C CYS A 110 8.02 8.15 2.83
N LEU A 111 6.77 7.90 2.45
CA LEU A 111 5.68 7.63 3.41
C LEU A 111 5.95 6.38 4.27
N MET A 112 6.73 5.43 3.76
CA MET A 112 7.08 4.21 4.49
C MET A 112 8.30 4.37 5.42
N LEU A 113 9.05 5.48 5.32
CA LEU A 113 10.14 5.82 6.23
C LEU A 113 9.63 6.43 7.54
N CYS A 114 8.51 7.17 7.51
CA CYS A 114 7.99 7.87 8.70
C CYS A 114 7.61 6.92 9.86
N PHE A 115 7.27 5.66 9.58
CA PHE A 115 6.87 4.73 10.65
C PHE A 115 8.04 4.07 11.39
N PHE A 116 9.25 4.06 10.83
CA PHE A 116 10.36 3.26 11.39
C PHE A 116 11.47 4.09 12.06
N ILE A 117 11.60 5.38 11.77
CA ILE A 117 12.62 6.24 12.41
C ILE A 117 12.35 6.49 13.91
N SER A 118 11.12 6.23 14.41
CA SER A 118 10.82 6.31 15.84
C SER A 118 11.16 5.05 16.66
N ILE A 119 11.79 4.02 16.08
CA ILE A 119 12.15 2.76 16.78
C ILE A 119 13.68 2.51 16.78
N VAL A 120 14.49 3.56 16.61
CA VAL A 120 15.91 3.53 16.99
C VAL A 120 16.21 4.74 17.87
#